data_AF-A0A349MH20-F1
#
_entry.id   AF-A0A349MH20-F1
#
_cell.length_a   1.000
_cell.length_b   1.000
_cell.length_c   1.000
_cell.angle_alpha   90.00
_cell.angle_beta   90.00
_cell.angle_gamma   90.00
#
_symmetry.space_group_name_H-M   'P 1'
#
loop_
_entity.id
_entity.type
_entity.pdbx_description
1 polymer ?
#
loop_
_entity_poly.entity_id
_entity_poly.type
_entity_poly.pdbx_seq_one_letter_code
_entity_poly.pdbx_strand_id
1 'polypeptide(L)'
;MGKHNKTLWRILSGRADANLSFEDLRGLLLSLEFKERIRGDHHVFNHDRILEILNLQPRNGDAKPYQVKQVRSLILKYKLGMPYDDTL
;
A
#
# COMPACT_ATOMS: atom_id res chain seq x y z
N MET A 1 12.31 -13.95 -0.30
CA MET A 1 11.41 -12.82 -0.65
C MET A 1 11.71 -11.64 0.26
N GLY A 2 11.96 -10.46 -0.31
CA GLY A 2 12.19 -9.23 0.46
C GLY A 2 10.98 -8.83 1.30
N LYS A 3 11.18 -7.93 2.27
CA LYS A 3 10.14 -7.46 3.21
C LYS A 3 8.90 -6.95 2.48
N HIS A 4 9.08 -6.07 1.48
CA HIS A 4 7.97 -5.49 0.72
C HIS A 4 7.19 -6.55 -0.08
N ASN A 5 7.87 -7.54 -0.68
CA ASN A 5 7.19 -8.62 -1.39
C ASN A 5 6.29 -9.41 -0.43
N LYS A 6 6.75 -9.71 0.79
CA LYS A 6 5.92 -10.39 1.80
C LYS A 6 4.69 -9.55 2.16
N THR A 7 4.85 -8.24 2.35
CA THR A 7 3.74 -7.31 2.60
C THR A 7 2.75 -7.30 1.43
N LEU A 8 3.23 -7.18 0.20
CA LEU A 8 2.41 -7.18 -1.01
C LEU A 8 1.55 -8.45 -1.11
N TRP A 9 2.16 -9.63 -0.95
CA TRP A 9 1.46 -10.92 -0.94
C TRP A 9 0.38 -10.99 0.14
N ARG A 10 0.69 -10.50 1.35
CA ARG A 10 -0.26 -10.47 2.47
C ARG A 10 -1.47 -9.58 2.16
N ILE A 11 -1.25 -8.40 1.60
CA ILE A 11 -2.32 -7.48 1.18
C ILE A 11 -3.17 -8.10 0.07
N LEU A 12 -2.54 -8.61 -0.99
CA LEU A 12 -3.25 -9.23 -2.12
C LEU A 12 -4.10 -10.44 -1.71
N SER A 13 -3.62 -11.24 -0.75
CA SER A 13 -4.39 -12.38 -0.22
C SER A 13 -5.61 -11.97 0.62
N GLY A 14 -5.70 -10.70 1.02
CA GLY A 14 -6.72 -10.15 1.91
C GLY A 14 -6.69 -10.62 3.37
N ARG A 15 -5.78 -11.52 3.73
CA ARG A 15 -5.60 -12.01 5.09
C ARG A 15 -5.06 -10.96 6.06
N ALA A 16 -4.46 -9.89 5.54
CA ALA A 16 -3.82 -8.84 6.34
C ALA A 16 -4.68 -7.60 6.57
N ASP A 17 -5.94 -7.57 6.10
CA ASP A 17 -6.79 -6.38 6.23
C ASP A 17 -6.86 -5.90 7.69
N ALA A 18 -6.94 -6.80 8.68
CA ALA A 18 -7.01 -6.41 10.10
C ALA A 18 -5.69 -6.54 10.89
N ASN A 19 -4.59 -6.93 10.24
CA ASN A 19 -3.34 -7.27 10.94
C ASN A 19 -2.13 -6.86 10.09
N LEU A 20 -1.94 -5.55 9.94
CA LEU A 20 -0.80 -4.98 9.24
C LEU A 20 -0.29 -3.72 9.95
N SER A 21 0.99 -3.70 10.27
CA SER A 21 1.61 -2.50 10.83
C SER A 21 1.55 -1.36 9.81
N PHE A 22 1.41 -0.13 10.30
CA PHE A 22 1.40 1.05 9.44
C PHE A 22 2.73 1.18 8.69
N GLU A 23 3.84 0.91 9.36
CA GLU A 23 5.18 1.02 8.77
C GLU A 23 5.43 -0.01 7.65
N ASP A 24 4.86 -1.22 7.75
CA ASP A 24 4.93 -2.18 6.64
C ASP A 24 4.12 -1.71 5.43
N LEU A 25 2.93 -1.12 5.65
CA LEU A 25 2.11 -0.56 4.58
C LEU A 25 2.80 0.63 3.92
N ARG A 26 3.36 1.54 4.72
CA ARG A 26 4.12 2.70 4.28
C ARG A 26 5.36 2.28 3.48
N GLY A 27 6.16 1.36 4.00
CA GLY A 27 7.35 0.84 3.30
C GLY A 27 7.01 0.22 1.95
N LEU A 28 5.89 -0.53 1.87
CA LEU A 28 5.40 -1.04 0.59
C LEU A 28 5.05 0.10 -0.37
N LEU A 29 4.27 1.11 0.05
CA LEU A 29 3.90 2.23 -0.82
C LEU A 29 5.12 2.98 -1.35
N LEU A 30 6.12 3.24 -0.51
CA LEU A 30 7.37 3.87 -0.93
C LEU A 30 8.13 2.99 -1.94
N SER A 31 8.13 1.66 -1.75
CA SER A 31 8.74 0.72 -2.71
C SER A 31 8.00 0.63 -4.04
N LEU A 32 6.71 1.00 -4.06
CA LEU A 32 5.88 1.14 -5.25
C LEU A 32 5.91 2.57 -5.80
N GLU A 33 6.95 3.34 -5.48
CA GLU A 33 7.22 4.68 -6.00
C GLU A 33 6.16 5.75 -5.64
N PHE A 34 5.33 5.51 -4.62
CA PHE A 34 4.48 6.56 -4.08
C PHE A 34 5.35 7.62 -3.38
N LYS A 35 5.04 8.90 -3.63
CA LYS A 35 5.63 10.04 -2.92
C LYS A 35 4.80 10.32 -1.68
N GLU A 36 5.49 10.50 -0.56
CA GLU A 36 4.85 10.76 0.75
C GLU A 36 4.99 12.23 1.15
N ARG A 37 3.89 12.79 1.65
CA ARG A 37 3.88 14.07 2.37
C ARG A 37 3.22 13.87 3.73
N ILE A 38 3.88 14.35 4.78
CA ILE A 38 3.39 14.21 6.16
C ILE A 38 2.83 15.55 6.66
N ARG A 39 1.67 15.51 7.33
CA ARG A 39 1.07 16.65 8.04
C ARG A 39 0.48 16.17 9.36
N GLY A 40 1.19 16.40 10.46
CA GLY A 40 0.86 15.74 11.73
C GLY A 40 0.97 14.22 11.56
N ASP A 41 -0.02 13.48 12.04
CA ASP A 41 -0.05 12.01 11.90
C ASP A 41 -0.64 11.53 10.57
N HIS A 42 -1.01 12.46 9.68
CA HIS A 42 -1.53 12.11 8.36
C HIS A 42 -0.41 12.00 7.34
N HIS A 43 -0.36 10.85 6.67
CA HIS A 43 0.55 10.54 5.58
C HIS A 43 -0.24 10.53 4.28
N VAL A 44 0.02 11.52 3.42
CA VAL A 44 -0.60 11.64 2.11
C VAL A 44 0.33 11.05 1.07
N PHE A 45 -0.17 10.11 0.28
CA PHE A 45 0.58 9.45 -0.79
C PHE A 45 -0.03 9.77 -2.16
N ASN A 46 0.82 10.11 -3.11
CA ASN A 46 0.48 10.22 -4.53
C ASN A 46 1.50 9.42 -5.36
N HIS A 47 1.16 9.10 -6.61
CA HIS A 47 2.02 8.39 -7.53
C HIS A 47 1.76 8.91 -8.94
N ASP A 48 2.82 9.10 -9.74
CA ASP A 48 2.73 9.84 -11.01
C ASP A 48 1.81 9.19 -12.06
N ARG A 49 1.56 7.88 -11.92
CA ARG A 49 0.69 7.08 -12.82
C ARG A 49 -0.68 6.74 -12.23
N ILE A 50 -1.02 7.27 -11.05
CA ILE A 50 -2.26 6.94 -10.32
C ILE A 50 -3.01 8.24 -10.03
N LEU A 51 -4.31 8.27 -10.33
CA LEU A 51 -5.14 9.46 -10.13
C LEU A 51 -5.53 9.64 -8.67
N GLU A 52 -5.76 8.55 -7.95
CA GLU A 52 -6.20 8.54 -6.57
C GLU A 52 -5.06 8.91 -5.60
N ILE A 53 -5.37 9.82 -4.70
CA ILE A 53 -4.52 10.18 -3.57
C ILE A 53 -4.94 9.36 -2.35
N LEU A 54 -3.98 8.72 -1.69
CA LEU A 54 -4.21 8.05 -0.41
C LEU A 54 -3.91 9.01 0.73
N ASN A 55 -4.77 9.02 1.75
CA ASN A 55 -4.51 9.71 3.01
C ASN A 55 -4.61 8.71 4.15
N LEU A 56 -3.46 8.30 4.66
CA LEU A 56 -3.33 7.26 5.67
C LEU A 56 -2.93 7.88 7.01
N GLN A 57 -3.30 7.22 8.08
CA GLN A 57 -3.00 7.64 9.45
C GLN A 57 -2.89 6.36 10.29
N PRO A 58 -1.80 6.16 11.03
CA PRO A 58 -1.66 5.03 11.93
C PRO A 58 -2.72 5.07 13.04
N ARG A 59 -3.07 3.91 13.59
CA ARG A 59 -3.82 3.79 14.85
C ARG A 59 -3.08 2.80 15.74
N ASN A 60 -2.45 3.30 16.81
CA ASN A 60 -1.63 2.49 17.72
C ASN A 60 -0.52 1.70 17.01
N GLY A 61 0.10 2.30 15.98
CA GLY A 61 1.15 1.66 15.17
C GLY A 61 0.65 0.81 14.00
N ASP A 62 -0.65 0.50 13.94
CA ASP A 62 -1.23 -0.31 12.88
C ASP A 62 -1.91 0.52 11.78
N ALA A 63 -1.95 -0.04 10.57
CA ALA A 63 -2.81 0.45 9.52
C ALA A 63 -4.27 0.13 9.86
N LYS A 64 -5.18 1.07 9.59
CA LYS A 64 -6.61 0.83 9.80
C LYS A 64 -7.10 -0.14 8.71
N PRO A 65 -8.03 -1.08 9.00
CA PRO A 65 -8.37 -2.11 8.01
C PRO A 65 -8.87 -1.59 6.67
N TYR A 66 -9.63 -0.50 6.68
CA TYR A 66 -10.10 0.12 5.45
C TYR A 66 -8.95 0.72 4.61
N GLN A 67 -7.86 1.18 5.24
CA GLN A 67 -6.69 1.71 4.54
C GLN A 67 -5.97 0.58 3.79
N VAL A 68 -5.85 -0.59 4.42
CA VAL A 68 -5.28 -1.79 3.76
C VAL A 68 -6.14 -2.19 2.56
N LYS A 69 -7.47 -2.15 2.71
CA LYS A 69 -8.42 -2.41 1.60
C LYS A 69 -8.25 -1.40 0.47
N GLN A 70 -8.13 -0.11 0.78
CA GLN A 70 -7.92 0.94 -0.22
C GLN A 70 -6.61 0.72 -0.99
N VAL A 71 -5.52 0.43 -0.29
CA VAL A 71 -4.22 0.14 -0.94
C VAL A 71 -4.33 -1.11 -1.82
N ARG A 72 -4.97 -2.19 -1.34
CA ARG A 72 -5.22 -3.39 -2.16
C ARG A 72 -5.97 -3.05 -3.45
N SER A 73 -7.03 -2.26 -3.36
CA SER A 73 -7.82 -1.86 -4.52
C SER A 73 -6.99 -1.09 -5.54
N LEU A 74 -6.11 -0.19 -5.12
CA LEU A 74 -5.22 0.52 -6.04
C LEU A 74 -4.16 -0.40 -6.66
N ILE A 75 -3.56 -1.29 -5.87
CA ILE A 75 -2.60 -2.29 -6.38
C ILE A 75 -3.23 -3.14 -7.48
N LEU A 76 -4.47 -3.62 -7.28
CA LEU A 76 -5.19 -4.41 -8.27
C LEU A 76 -5.58 -3.59 -9.50
N LYS A 77 -6.09 -2.37 -9.30
CA LYS A 77 -6.54 -1.49 -10.39
C LYS A 77 -5.38 -1.08 -11.31
N TYR A 78 -4.22 -0.79 -10.74
CA TYR A 78 -3.04 -0.29 -11.47
C TYR A 78 -1.94 -1.33 -11.66
N LYS A 79 -2.20 -2.60 -11.32
CA LYS A 79 -1.24 -3.73 -11.41
C LYS A 79 0.13 -3.45 -10.78
N LEU A 80 0.14 -2.79 -9.63
CA LEU A 80 1.38 -2.29 -8.99
C LEU A 80 2.19 -3.43 -8.37
N GLY A 81 3.47 -3.51 -8.72
CA GLY A 81 4.38 -4.52 -8.16
C GLY A 81 4.00 -5.97 -8.52
N MET A 82 3.07 -6.16 -9.44
CA MET A 82 2.77 -7.47 -10.02
C MET A 82 3.80 -7.77 -11.11
N PRO A 83 4.20 -9.05 -11.29
CA PRO A 83 4.94 -9.43 -12.49
C PRO A 83 4.12 -8.99 -13.70
N TYR A 84 4.76 -8.36 -14.69
CA TYR A 84 4.13 -8.20 -15.99
C TYR A 84 3.84 -9.60 -16.53
N ASP A 85 2.56 -9.90 -16.73
CA ASP A 85 2.18 -11.03 -17.55
C ASP A 85 2.28 -10.55 -19.00
N ASP A 86 3.49 -10.67 -19.56
CA ASP A 86 3.78 -10.43 -20.98
C ASP A 86 3.21 -11.59 -21.84
N THR A 87 1.96 -11.98 -21.61
CA THR A 87 1.25 -12.91 -22.49
C THR A 87 0.31 -12.14 -23.43
N LEU A 88 0.95 -11.71 -24.53
CA LEU A 88 0.46 -11.34 -25.88
C LEU A 88 -0.42 -10.10 -26.04
#